data_AF-A0A7C5VC09-F1
#
_entry.id   AF-A0A7C5VC09-F1
#
_cell.length_a   1.000
_cell.length_b   1.000
_cell.length_c   1.000
_cell.angle_alpha   90.00
_cell.angle_beta   90.00
_cell.angle_gamma   90.00
#
_symmetry.space_group_name_H-M   'P 1'
#
loop_
_entity.id
_entity.type
_entity.pdbx_description
1 polymer ?
#
loop_
_entity_poly.entity_id
_entity_poly.type
_entity_poly.pdbx_seq_one_letter_code
_entity_poly.pdbx_strand_id
1 'polypeptide(L)'
;MLLHDSSGRKPLHQETRPAEIIRLRQKLYQSIRTFFFKRDYVEVDPPILTPYPTLDANVESLSSRIRINESDYTLYLHTSPEHSMKKCLGDGLTQIFFLGKVFRNDECSDRHNPEFTMLEWYRSPSDYQGIMTETRELILWLWQSVIGNTELVINGQKISFSDPWDIRSVDSLFMEYAGFSLTDHETAEALRSEALARNLYTCLNDNWETLFFRFFLEYIEPRLGIHKPVFVIDYPISLGLMAKQSATDPFFAERVELYAGGMELANGYSECLDPEEQYRRFQEDRRRKFKETGIDYPIDLEMIEALKKDIPPTAGMALGVDRLLMLITGIPRIQDLLLFPVHRWVSTARKNDL
;
A
#
# COMPACT_ATOMS: atom_id res chain seq x y z
N MET A 1 -2.90 -18.39 30.77
CA MET A 1 -1.61 -18.86 31.33
C MET A 1 -1.00 -19.84 30.34
N LEU A 2 -0.31 -19.32 29.32
CA LEU A 2 0.35 -20.11 28.29
C LEU A 2 1.57 -19.32 27.82
N LEU A 3 2.75 -19.96 27.96
CA LEU A 3 4.02 -19.69 27.27
C LEU A 3 4.92 -18.56 27.81
N HIS A 4 5.50 -18.78 29.00
CA HIS A 4 6.93 -18.48 29.18
C HIS A 4 7.69 -19.78 28.89
N ASP A 5 8.27 -19.88 27.69
CA ASP A 5 9.33 -20.85 27.39
C ASP A 5 10.54 -20.03 26.96
N SER A 6 11.59 -20.13 27.78
CA SER A 6 12.86 -19.42 27.72
C SER A 6 13.89 -20.14 26.83
N SER A 7 13.44 -20.87 25.81
CA SER A 7 14.31 -21.52 24.83
C SER A 7 14.28 -20.75 23.50
N GLY A 8 15.47 -20.47 22.95
CA GLY A 8 15.63 -19.80 21.67
C GLY A 8 14.76 -20.46 20.59
N ARG A 9 13.70 -19.75 20.18
CA ARG A 9 12.76 -20.27 19.20
C ARG A 9 13.46 -20.42 17.86
N LYS A 10 13.41 -21.63 17.31
CA LYS A 10 13.64 -21.90 15.89
C LYS A 10 12.72 -20.97 15.07
N PRO A 11 13.16 -20.49 13.89
CA PRO A 11 12.29 -19.71 13.01
C PRO A 11 10.98 -20.49 12.76
N LEU A 12 9.82 -19.82 12.83
CA LEU A 12 8.48 -20.38 12.59
C LEU A 12 8.33 -21.08 11.22
N HIS A 13 9.34 -20.97 10.37
CA HIS A 13 9.35 -21.34 8.98
C HIS A 13 9.19 -22.84 8.66
N GLN A 14 9.39 -23.75 9.63
CA GLN A 14 9.40 -25.20 9.32
C GLN A 14 8.18 -25.99 9.79
N GLU A 15 7.33 -25.48 10.69
CA GLU A 15 6.18 -26.26 11.21
C GLU A 15 4.96 -25.41 11.60
N THR A 16 4.84 -24.15 11.17
CA THR A 16 3.64 -23.37 11.55
C THR A 16 2.42 -24.01 10.90
N ARG A 17 1.59 -24.65 11.73
CA ARG A 17 0.39 -25.33 11.23
C ARG A 17 -0.59 -24.26 10.74
N PRO A 18 -1.39 -24.51 9.68
CA PRO A 18 -2.38 -23.55 9.20
C PRO A 18 -3.27 -22.96 10.31
N ALA A 19 -3.60 -23.77 11.32
CA ALA A 19 -4.35 -23.34 12.50
C ALA A 19 -3.64 -22.26 13.34
N GLU A 20 -2.31 -22.31 13.46
CA GLU A 20 -1.52 -21.31 14.20
C GLU A 20 -1.48 -19.98 13.46
N ILE A 21 -1.38 -20.00 12.12
CA ILE A 21 -1.46 -18.80 11.28
C ILE A 21 -2.83 -18.13 11.43
N ILE A 22 -3.92 -18.92 11.44
CA ILE A 22 -5.28 -18.40 11.64
C ILE A 22 -5.43 -17.74 13.02
N ARG A 23 -4.95 -18.40 14.09
CA ARG A 23 -4.99 -17.83 15.45
C ARG A 23 -4.15 -16.55 15.56
N LEU A 24 -2.98 -16.53 14.92
CA LEU A 24 -2.13 -15.34 14.86
C LEU A 24 -2.83 -14.19 14.13
N ARG A 25 -3.45 -14.46 12.98
CA ARG A 25 -4.24 -13.48 12.23
C ARG A 25 -5.41 -12.93 13.05
N GLN A 26 -6.13 -13.80 13.77
CA GLN A 26 -7.21 -13.39 14.68
C GLN A 26 -6.69 -12.47 15.80
N LYS A 27 -5.56 -12.82 16.42
CA LYS A 27 -4.90 -11.99 17.44
C LYS A 27 -4.46 -10.64 16.86
N LEU A 28 -3.91 -10.63 15.65
CA LEU A 28 -3.49 -9.42 14.94
C LEU A 28 -4.69 -8.49 14.68
N TYR A 29 -5.78 -9.01 14.10
CA TYR A 29 -6.99 -8.22 13.83
C TYR A 29 -7.59 -7.63 15.11
N GLN A 30 -7.66 -8.42 16.19
CA GLN A 30 -8.14 -7.92 17.47
C GLN A 30 -7.24 -6.81 18.02
N SER A 31 -5.91 -6.96 17.90
CA SER A 31 -4.96 -5.96 18.40
C SER A 31 -5.03 -4.66 17.59
N ILE A 32 -5.17 -4.74 16.26
CA ILE A 32 -5.41 -3.59 15.37
C ILE A 32 -6.67 -2.84 15.82
N ARG A 33 -7.81 -3.53 15.92
CA ARG A 33 -9.07 -2.90 16.37
C ARG A 33 -8.94 -2.28 17.75
N THR A 34 -8.23 -2.94 18.66
CA THR A 34 -7.99 -2.39 20.01
C THR A 34 -7.14 -1.12 19.97
N PHE A 35 -6.14 -1.05 19.10
CA PHE A 35 -5.28 0.14 18.95
C PHE A 35 -6.11 1.36 18.54
N PHE A 36 -6.95 1.20 17.52
CA PHE A 36 -7.81 2.27 16.99
C PHE A 36 -8.96 2.61 17.94
N PHE A 37 -9.61 1.59 18.52
CA PHE A 37 -10.66 1.80 19.53
C PHE A 37 -10.18 2.63 20.72
N LYS A 38 -8.95 2.39 21.20
CA LYS A 38 -8.35 3.17 22.30
C LYS A 38 -8.00 4.62 21.94
N ARG A 39 -8.07 4.98 20.65
CA ARG A 39 -7.76 6.29 20.09
C ARG A 39 -9.01 6.96 19.48
N ASP A 40 -10.19 6.48 19.85
CA ASP A 40 -11.50 7.00 19.44
C ASP A 40 -11.74 7.00 17.92
N TYR A 41 -11.05 6.10 17.20
CA TYR A 41 -11.31 5.89 15.77
C TYR A 41 -12.61 5.13 15.55
N VAL A 42 -13.33 5.52 14.50
CA VAL A 42 -14.55 4.83 14.04
C VAL A 42 -14.17 3.78 12.98
N GLU A 43 -14.53 2.51 13.21
CA GLU A 43 -14.44 1.47 12.19
C GLU A 43 -15.55 1.69 11.15
N VAL A 44 -15.18 1.91 9.89
CA VAL A 44 -16.13 2.09 8.77
C VAL A 44 -16.23 0.82 7.92
N ASP A 45 -17.39 0.61 7.30
CA ASP A 45 -17.69 -0.55 6.44
C ASP A 45 -18.08 -0.09 5.01
N PRO A 46 -17.10 0.31 4.19
CA PRO A 46 -17.32 0.79 2.84
C PRO A 46 -17.73 -0.36 1.90
N PRO A 47 -18.50 -0.09 0.84
CA PRO A 47 -18.94 -1.10 -0.11
C PRO A 47 -17.76 -1.71 -0.86
N ILE A 48 -17.68 -3.04 -0.88
CA ILE A 48 -16.67 -3.78 -1.66
C ILE A 48 -16.92 -3.67 -3.17
N LEU A 49 -18.20 -3.67 -3.59
CA LEU A 49 -18.59 -3.50 -4.99
C LEU A 49 -19.03 -2.06 -5.24
N THR A 50 -18.34 -1.37 -6.13
CA THR A 50 -18.59 0.04 -6.48
C THR A 50 -18.77 0.19 -7.99
N PRO A 51 -19.45 1.25 -8.48
CA PRO A 51 -19.50 1.53 -9.91
C PRO A 51 -18.20 2.17 -10.45
N TYR A 52 -17.24 2.47 -9.58
CA TYR A 52 -16.03 3.22 -9.89
C TYR A 52 -14.80 2.33 -9.65
N PRO A 53 -14.10 1.88 -10.71
CA PRO A 53 -12.81 1.22 -10.55
C PRO A 53 -11.74 2.22 -10.12
N THR A 54 -10.57 1.72 -9.72
CA THR A 54 -9.41 2.60 -9.56
C THR A 54 -9.02 3.22 -10.89
N LEU A 55 -8.64 4.49 -10.85
CA LEU A 55 -8.06 5.19 -11.99
C LEU A 55 -6.53 5.14 -12.00
N ASP A 56 -5.90 4.73 -10.89
CA ASP A 56 -4.44 4.56 -10.81
C ASP A 56 -3.95 3.64 -11.94
N ALA A 57 -3.09 4.18 -12.81
CA ALA A 57 -2.56 3.48 -13.97
C ALA A 57 -1.82 2.17 -13.61
N ASN A 58 -1.25 2.09 -12.40
CA ASN A 58 -0.47 0.94 -11.94
C ASN A 58 -1.31 -0.12 -11.22
N VAL A 59 -2.61 0.09 -11.06
CA VAL A 59 -3.51 -0.85 -10.37
C VAL A 59 -4.70 -1.21 -11.26
N GLU A 60 -5.01 -2.50 -11.37
CA GLU A 60 -6.14 -2.98 -12.13
C GLU A 60 -7.27 -3.48 -11.20
N SER A 61 -8.51 -3.08 -11.47
CA SER A 61 -9.68 -3.53 -10.72
C SER A 61 -10.26 -4.81 -11.30
N LEU A 62 -10.67 -5.74 -10.43
CA LEU A 62 -11.53 -6.85 -10.83
C LEU A 62 -12.97 -6.33 -11.05
N SER A 63 -13.65 -6.83 -12.08
CA SER A 63 -15.04 -6.48 -12.37
C SER A 63 -15.99 -7.65 -12.14
N SER A 64 -17.24 -7.34 -11.85
CA SER A 64 -18.34 -8.29 -11.70
C SER A 64 -19.58 -7.76 -12.42
N ARG A 65 -20.32 -8.67 -13.08
CA ARG A 65 -21.64 -8.36 -13.62
C ARG A 65 -22.70 -8.76 -12.62
N ILE A 66 -23.56 -7.83 -12.27
CA ILE A 66 -24.70 -8.06 -11.39
C ILE A 66 -26.01 -7.77 -12.13
N ARG A 67 -27.11 -8.34 -11.64
CA ARG A 67 -28.46 -8.08 -12.15
C ARG A 67 -29.34 -7.54 -11.04
N ILE A 68 -29.95 -6.38 -11.27
CA ILE A 68 -30.92 -5.77 -10.36
C ILE A 68 -32.17 -5.44 -11.17
N ASN A 69 -33.33 -5.94 -10.75
CA ASN A 69 -34.63 -5.66 -11.38
C ASN A 69 -34.59 -5.73 -12.92
N GLU A 70 -34.10 -6.87 -13.45
CA GLU A 70 -33.99 -7.15 -14.90
C GLU A 70 -32.94 -6.34 -15.69
N SER A 71 -32.21 -5.43 -15.03
CA SER A 71 -31.10 -4.69 -15.64
C SER A 71 -29.75 -5.24 -15.21
N ASP A 72 -28.83 -5.36 -16.16
CA ASP A 72 -27.45 -5.80 -15.91
C ASP A 72 -26.54 -4.58 -15.70
N TYR A 73 -25.69 -4.66 -14.67
CA TYR A 73 -24.72 -3.62 -14.32
C TYR A 73 -23.33 -4.24 -14.19
N THR A 74 -22.31 -3.49 -14.58
CA THR A 74 -20.92 -3.83 -14.28
C THR A 74 -20.48 -3.01 -13.07
N LEU A 75 -20.09 -3.69 -12.01
CA LEU A 75 -19.46 -3.11 -10.83
C LEU A 75 -18.03 -3.61 -10.71
N TYR A 76 -17.24 -2.94 -9.88
CA TYR A 76 -15.83 -3.21 -9.65
C TYR A 76 -15.60 -3.52 -8.19
N LEU A 77 -14.76 -4.51 -7.93
CA LEU A 77 -14.26 -4.77 -6.58
C LEU A 77 -13.24 -3.68 -6.23
N HIS A 78 -13.40 -3.04 -5.07
CA HIS A 78 -12.51 -1.95 -4.67
C HIS A 78 -11.06 -2.43 -4.47
N THR A 79 -10.10 -1.66 -4.99
CA THR A 79 -8.66 -1.91 -4.82
C THR A 79 -8.12 -1.32 -3.52
N SER A 80 -8.89 -0.38 -2.96
CA SER A 80 -8.78 0.27 -1.65
C SER A 80 -10.15 0.93 -1.36
N PRO A 81 -10.56 1.05 -0.09
CA PRO A 81 -11.76 1.80 0.31
C PRO A 81 -11.65 3.34 0.21
N GLU A 82 -10.49 3.88 -0.18
CA GLU A 82 -10.12 5.29 -0.11
C GLU A 82 -11.22 6.26 -0.58
N HIS A 83 -11.82 6.01 -1.75
CA HIS A 83 -12.87 6.88 -2.29
C HIS A 83 -14.08 6.98 -1.33
N SER A 84 -14.50 5.86 -0.77
CA SER A 84 -15.61 5.80 0.17
C SER A 84 -15.23 6.44 1.51
N MET A 85 -13.99 6.23 1.97
CA MET A 85 -13.50 6.82 3.21
C MET A 85 -13.35 8.35 3.10
N LYS A 86 -12.94 8.88 1.94
CA LYS A 86 -12.95 10.34 1.66
C LYS A 86 -14.34 10.94 1.71
N LYS A 87 -15.37 10.22 1.24
CA LYS A 87 -16.77 10.65 1.41
C LYS A 87 -17.15 10.74 2.89
N CYS A 88 -16.76 9.75 3.70
CA CYS A 88 -16.96 9.77 5.15
C CYS A 88 -16.26 10.97 5.83
N LEU A 89 -15.06 11.33 5.38
CA LEU A 89 -14.36 12.54 5.85
C LEU A 89 -15.16 13.81 5.50
N GLY A 90 -15.67 13.90 4.27
CA GLY A 90 -16.57 14.98 3.86
C GLY A 90 -17.85 15.05 4.71
N ASP A 91 -18.35 13.92 5.21
CA ASP A 91 -19.50 13.88 6.14
C ASP A 91 -19.15 14.27 7.59
N GLY A 92 -17.91 14.69 7.85
CA GLY A 92 -17.46 15.25 9.12
C GLY A 92 -16.80 14.25 10.06
N LEU A 93 -16.54 13.01 9.63
CA LEU A 93 -15.71 12.09 10.39
C LEU A 93 -14.23 12.48 10.26
N THR A 94 -13.48 12.41 11.35
CA THR A 94 -12.09 12.90 11.40
C THR A 94 -11.05 11.82 11.70
N GLN A 95 -11.47 10.71 12.34
CA GLN A 95 -10.60 9.59 12.67
C GLN A 95 -11.33 8.29 12.36
N ILE A 96 -11.03 7.70 11.22
CA ILE A 96 -11.71 6.51 10.70
C ILE A 96 -10.71 5.44 10.28
N PHE A 97 -11.10 4.18 10.39
CA PHE A 97 -10.31 3.07 9.86
C PHE A 97 -11.19 1.99 9.25
N PHE A 98 -10.63 1.26 8.30
CA PHE A 98 -11.19 0.08 7.67
C PHE A 98 -10.21 -1.08 7.86
N LEU A 99 -10.72 -2.27 8.20
CA LEU A 99 -9.93 -3.50 8.23
C LEU A 99 -10.70 -4.60 7.49
N GLY A 100 -10.33 -4.85 6.24
CA GLY A 100 -11.08 -5.78 5.39
C GLY A 100 -10.36 -6.19 4.12
N LYS A 101 -11.13 -6.80 3.21
CA LYS A 101 -10.62 -7.34 1.95
C LYS A 101 -10.62 -6.29 0.85
N VAL A 102 -9.55 -6.28 0.08
CA VAL A 102 -9.37 -5.49 -1.14
C VAL A 102 -8.91 -6.41 -2.27
N PHE A 103 -9.13 -5.97 -3.50
CA PHE A 103 -9.02 -6.81 -4.67
C PHE A 103 -8.24 -6.11 -5.78
N ARG A 104 -7.25 -6.78 -6.37
CA ARG A 104 -6.48 -6.26 -7.51
C ARG A 104 -6.36 -7.34 -8.57
N ASN A 105 -6.63 -6.97 -9.83
CA ASN A 105 -6.44 -7.85 -10.98
C ASN A 105 -4.97 -7.85 -11.40
N ASP A 106 -4.10 -8.31 -10.51
CA ASP A 106 -2.64 -8.24 -10.66
C ASP A 106 -2.01 -9.65 -10.64
N GLU A 107 -0.71 -9.74 -10.89
CA GLU A 107 0.03 -11.00 -10.90
C GLU A 107 -0.02 -11.72 -9.55
N CYS A 108 -0.12 -13.05 -9.61
CA CYS A 108 0.14 -13.91 -8.45
C CYS A 108 1.66 -14.11 -8.33
N SER A 109 2.27 -13.56 -7.28
CA SER A 109 3.70 -13.71 -6.98
C SER A 109 3.91 -14.21 -5.55
N ASP A 110 5.18 -14.38 -5.14
CA ASP A 110 5.51 -14.72 -3.75
C ASP A 110 4.96 -13.70 -2.74
N ARG A 111 4.69 -12.46 -3.16
CA ARG A 111 4.22 -11.36 -2.29
C ARG A 111 2.84 -10.81 -2.68
N HIS A 112 2.23 -11.30 -3.75
CA HIS A 112 0.97 -10.80 -4.29
C HIS A 112 -0.08 -11.90 -4.43
N ASN A 113 -1.29 -11.62 -3.95
CA ASN A 113 -2.48 -12.45 -4.16
C ASN A 113 -3.64 -11.51 -4.53
N PRO A 114 -4.47 -11.83 -5.55
CA PRO A 114 -5.51 -10.92 -6.05
C PRO A 114 -6.51 -10.44 -4.99
N GLU A 115 -6.74 -11.25 -3.95
CA GLU A 115 -7.48 -10.86 -2.75
C GLU A 115 -6.53 -10.79 -1.56
N PHE A 116 -6.49 -9.66 -0.86
CA PHE A 116 -5.68 -9.51 0.34
C PHE A 116 -6.36 -8.61 1.38
N THR A 117 -5.83 -8.60 2.59
CA THR A 117 -6.35 -7.84 3.72
C THR A 117 -5.57 -6.54 3.85
N MET A 118 -6.30 -5.44 3.87
CA MET A 118 -5.77 -4.10 4.06
C MET A 118 -6.34 -3.50 5.35
N LEU A 119 -5.48 -2.83 6.09
CA LEU A 119 -5.87 -1.85 7.09
C LEU A 119 -5.69 -0.48 6.45
N GLU A 120 -6.72 0.35 6.40
CA GLU A 120 -6.61 1.72 5.90
C GLU A 120 -7.20 2.67 6.94
N TRP A 121 -6.54 3.79 7.23
CA TRP A 121 -7.02 4.73 8.22
C TRP A 121 -6.66 6.16 7.86
N TYR A 122 -7.50 7.09 8.33
CA TYR A 122 -7.37 8.53 8.09
C TYR A 122 -7.45 9.28 9.41
N ARG A 123 -6.58 10.29 9.55
CA ARG A 123 -6.50 11.15 10.72
C ARG A 123 -6.61 12.62 10.33
N SER A 124 -7.53 13.32 10.97
CA SER A 124 -7.79 14.74 10.79
C SER A 124 -7.94 15.44 12.16
N PRO A 125 -7.28 16.59 12.38
CA PRO A 125 -6.24 17.16 11.54
C PRO A 125 -4.93 16.35 11.61
N SER A 126 -4.25 16.16 10.48
CA SER A 126 -2.92 15.56 10.39
C SER A 126 -2.25 15.85 9.05
N ASP A 127 -0.94 15.62 8.99
CA ASP A 127 -0.15 15.50 7.77
C ASP A 127 0.58 14.14 7.73
N TYR A 128 1.35 13.91 6.68
CA TYR A 128 2.16 12.70 6.50
C TYR A 128 3.19 12.47 7.63
N GLN A 129 3.65 13.51 8.35
CA GLN A 129 4.53 13.33 9.51
C GLN A 129 3.76 12.78 10.71
N GLY A 130 2.54 13.30 10.93
CA GLY A 130 1.61 12.79 11.93
C GLY A 130 1.24 11.32 11.67
N ILE A 131 0.91 10.98 10.42
CA ILE A 131 0.53 9.60 10.07
C ILE A 131 1.74 8.64 10.13
N MET A 132 2.97 9.08 9.83
CA MET A 132 4.19 8.30 10.07
C MET A 132 4.37 7.97 11.56
N THR A 133 4.18 8.97 12.42
CA THR A 133 4.30 8.81 13.87
C THR A 133 3.28 7.78 14.38
N GLU A 134 2.02 7.89 13.95
CA GLU A 134 0.98 6.93 14.33
C GLU A 134 1.21 5.53 13.75
N THR A 135 1.72 5.44 12.51
CA THR A 135 2.10 4.16 11.90
C THR A 135 3.17 3.47 12.74
N ARG A 136 4.20 4.20 13.18
CA ARG A 136 5.23 3.66 14.07
C ARG A 136 4.62 3.17 15.39
N GLU A 137 3.75 3.95 16.01
CA GLU A 137 3.06 3.55 17.25
C GLU A 137 2.23 2.28 17.06
N LEU A 138 1.50 2.17 15.95
CA LEU A 138 0.72 0.98 15.61
C LEU A 138 1.62 -0.24 15.48
N ILE A 139 2.70 -0.14 14.70
CA ILE A 139 3.62 -1.28 14.51
C ILE A 139 4.23 -1.73 15.84
N LEU A 140 4.73 -0.80 16.66
CA LEU A 140 5.29 -1.13 17.97
C LEU A 140 4.25 -1.76 18.92
N TRP A 141 3.02 -1.25 18.91
CA TRP A 141 1.90 -1.81 19.64
C TRP A 141 1.62 -3.26 19.21
N LEU A 142 1.55 -3.51 17.89
CA LEU A 142 1.32 -4.85 17.35
C LEU A 142 2.47 -5.79 17.68
N TRP A 143 3.71 -5.30 17.62
CA TRP A 143 4.90 -6.06 17.99
C TRP A 143 4.85 -6.54 19.45
N GLN A 144 4.56 -5.62 20.36
CA GLN A 144 4.46 -5.93 21.79
C GLN A 144 3.26 -6.84 22.10
N SER A 145 2.10 -6.54 21.55
CA SER A 145 0.84 -7.25 21.87
C SER A 145 0.74 -8.62 21.20
N VAL A 146 1.29 -8.78 20.00
CA VAL A 146 1.17 -10.01 19.19
C VAL A 146 2.39 -10.92 19.39
N ILE A 147 3.60 -10.37 19.29
CA ILE A 147 4.86 -11.13 19.24
C ILE A 147 5.50 -11.25 20.63
N GLY A 148 5.52 -10.16 21.39
CA GLY A 148 6.12 -10.11 22.74
C GLY A 148 7.65 -9.97 22.75
N ASN A 149 8.27 -9.61 21.63
CA ASN A 149 9.71 -9.35 21.51
C ASN A 149 9.94 -8.19 20.51
N THR A 150 10.99 -7.39 20.67
CA THR A 150 11.35 -6.23 19.80
C THR A 150 12.24 -6.59 18.61
N GLU A 151 12.71 -7.83 18.55
CA GLU A 151 13.60 -8.32 17.49
C GLU A 151 12.99 -9.52 16.77
N LEU A 152 13.16 -9.56 15.45
CA LEU A 152 12.86 -10.74 14.64
C LEU A 152 14.10 -11.19 13.85
N VAL A 153 14.16 -12.49 13.58
CA VAL A 153 15.13 -13.07 12.66
C VAL A 153 14.36 -13.59 11.45
N ILE A 154 14.60 -12.97 10.29
CA ILE A 154 13.99 -13.34 9.01
C ILE A 154 15.12 -13.77 8.07
N ASN A 155 15.05 -15.00 7.54
CA ASN A 155 16.09 -15.55 6.65
C ASN A 155 17.52 -15.45 7.20
N GLY A 156 17.69 -15.59 8.52
CA GLY A 156 18.98 -15.46 9.21
C GLY A 156 19.43 -14.01 9.43
N GLN A 157 18.67 -13.02 8.98
CA GLN A 157 18.93 -11.60 9.22
C GLN A 157 18.12 -11.10 10.40
N LYS A 158 18.79 -10.38 11.31
CA LYS A 158 18.16 -9.77 12.47
C LYS A 158 17.62 -8.39 12.10
N ILE A 159 16.33 -8.17 12.37
CA ILE A 159 15.65 -6.88 12.20
C ILE A 159 15.28 -6.33 13.57
N SER A 160 15.76 -5.13 13.87
CA SER A 160 15.41 -4.41 15.10
C SER A 160 14.28 -3.44 14.82
N PHE A 161 13.22 -3.51 15.62
CA PHE A 161 12.13 -2.52 15.64
C PHE A 161 12.36 -1.44 16.70
N SER A 162 13.51 -1.45 17.37
CA SER A 162 13.88 -0.42 18.34
C SER A 162 14.17 0.92 17.65
N ASP A 163 13.95 2.01 18.36
CA ASP A 163 14.22 3.36 17.87
C ASP A 163 15.71 3.70 17.74
N PRO A 164 16.03 4.72 16.92
CA PRO A 164 15.15 5.40 15.95
C PRO A 164 15.04 4.64 14.63
N TRP A 165 13.89 4.77 13.96
CA TRP A 165 13.70 4.30 12.57
C TRP A 165 14.24 5.32 11.57
N ASP A 166 14.70 4.85 10.42
CA ASP A 166 15.23 5.73 9.39
C ASP A 166 14.11 6.42 8.63
N ILE A 167 14.34 7.68 8.24
CA ILE A 167 13.48 8.45 7.33
C ILE A 167 14.37 8.92 6.19
N ARG A 168 14.02 8.56 4.95
CA ARG A 168 14.82 8.82 3.75
C ARG A 168 13.92 9.37 2.65
N SER A 169 14.27 10.48 2.01
CA SER A 169 13.54 10.90 0.82
C SER A 169 13.89 10.00 -0.37
N VAL A 170 12.96 9.84 -1.31
CA VAL A 170 13.21 9.12 -2.57
C VAL A 170 14.43 9.69 -3.28
N ASP A 171 14.54 11.02 -3.35
CA ASP A 171 15.69 11.69 -3.96
C ASP A 171 17.03 11.34 -3.28
N SER A 172 17.04 11.30 -1.93
CA SER A 172 18.25 10.90 -1.18
C SER A 172 18.68 9.46 -1.47
N LEU A 173 17.73 8.58 -1.79
CA LEU A 173 17.99 7.18 -2.13
C LEU A 173 18.50 7.05 -3.58
N PHE A 174 17.96 7.83 -4.51
CA PHE A 174 18.50 7.95 -5.87
C PHE A 174 19.93 8.48 -5.86
N MET A 175 20.19 9.54 -5.09
CA MET A 175 21.55 10.07 -4.93
C MET A 175 22.53 9.04 -4.36
N GLU A 176 22.13 8.29 -3.32
CA GLU A 176 23.01 7.30 -2.69
C GLU A 176 23.25 6.06 -3.57
N TYR A 177 22.19 5.51 -4.19
CA TYR A 177 22.26 4.19 -4.83
C TYR A 177 22.27 4.21 -6.36
N ALA A 178 21.75 5.27 -6.98
CA ALA A 178 21.79 5.45 -8.44
C ALA A 178 22.84 6.51 -8.87
N GLY A 179 23.26 7.38 -7.95
CA GLY A 179 24.33 8.36 -8.15
C GLY A 179 23.88 9.66 -8.84
N PHE A 180 22.59 9.98 -8.82
CA PHE A 180 22.04 11.22 -9.37
C PHE A 180 20.76 11.64 -8.62
N SER A 181 20.39 12.92 -8.74
CA SER A 181 19.17 13.48 -8.14
C SER A 181 18.03 13.49 -9.17
N LEU A 182 16.82 13.17 -8.73
CA LEU A 182 15.62 13.21 -9.56
C LEU A 182 15.24 14.62 -9.98
N THR A 183 15.52 15.63 -9.16
CA THR A 183 15.22 17.04 -9.51
C THR A 183 16.10 17.55 -10.65
N ASP A 184 17.26 16.93 -10.87
CA ASP A 184 18.10 17.19 -12.05
C ASP A 184 17.64 16.39 -13.29
N HIS A 185 16.71 15.45 -13.13
CA HIS A 185 16.31 14.46 -14.14
C HIS A 185 14.79 14.31 -14.27
N GLU A 186 14.06 15.42 -14.33
CA GLU A 186 12.59 15.45 -14.36
C GLU A 186 11.96 14.94 -15.68
N THR A 187 12.76 14.71 -16.74
CA THR A 187 12.27 14.29 -18.07
C THR A 187 12.65 12.84 -18.38
N ALA A 188 11.81 12.17 -19.19
CA ALA A 188 12.06 10.77 -19.56
C ALA A 188 13.40 10.62 -20.30
N GLU A 189 13.79 11.63 -21.10
CA GLU A 189 15.08 11.70 -21.79
C GLU A 189 16.26 11.75 -20.83
N ALA A 190 16.14 12.50 -19.73
CA ALA A 190 17.18 12.60 -18.72
C ALA A 190 17.38 11.26 -18.00
N LEU A 191 16.31 10.64 -17.49
CA LEU A 191 16.40 9.31 -16.87
C LEU A 191 16.87 8.22 -17.84
N ARG A 192 16.45 8.30 -19.11
CA ARG A 192 16.89 7.34 -20.13
C ARG A 192 18.39 7.43 -20.37
N SER A 193 18.96 8.63 -20.37
CA SER A 193 20.40 8.85 -20.48
C SER A 193 21.16 8.19 -19.32
N GLU A 194 20.68 8.38 -18.08
CA GLU A 194 21.27 7.74 -16.90
C GLU A 194 21.16 6.21 -16.95
N ALA A 195 20.05 5.68 -17.47
CA ALA A 195 19.80 4.26 -17.58
C ALA A 195 20.73 3.60 -18.62
N LEU A 196 20.87 4.22 -19.79
CA LEU A 196 21.81 3.80 -20.83
C LEU A 196 23.26 3.81 -20.32
N ALA A 197 23.66 4.86 -19.59
CA ALA A 197 25.00 4.96 -19.00
C ALA A 197 25.32 3.84 -18.00
N ARG A 198 24.28 3.21 -17.41
CA ARG A 198 24.39 2.11 -16.44
C ARG A 198 24.04 0.74 -17.01
N ASN A 199 23.85 0.63 -18.33
CA ASN A 199 23.42 -0.60 -19.01
C ASN A 199 22.08 -1.16 -18.49
N LEU A 200 21.20 -0.30 -17.98
CA LEU A 200 19.82 -0.69 -17.73
C LEU A 200 19.08 -0.77 -19.07
N TYR A 201 18.26 -1.81 -19.21
CA TYR A 201 17.34 -1.91 -20.34
C TYR A 201 16.48 -0.65 -20.41
N THR A 202 16.25 -0.12 -21.62
CA THR A 202 15.30 0.98 -21.92
C THR A 202 14.70 0.80 -23.31
N CYS A 203 13.48 1.29 -23.48
CA CYS A 203 12.84 1.43 -24.78
C CYS A 203 12.43 2.89 -25.04
N LEU A 204 12.24 3.26 -26.31
CA LEU A 204 11.92 4.63 -26.70
C LEU A 204 10.55 5.09 -26.16
N ASN A 205 9.64 4.15 -25.94
CA ASN A 205 8.29 4.43 -25.43
C ASN A 205 8.22 4.39 -23.89
N ASP A 206 9.31 4.07 -23.19
CA ASP A 206 9.34 4.16 -21.74
C ASP A 206 9.12 5.63 -21.34
N ASN A 207 8.06 5.85 -20.58
CA ASN A 207 7.79 7.14 -19.96
C ASN A 207 8.68 7.33 -18.72
N TRP A 208 8.61 8.53 -18.13
CA TRP A 208 9.41 8.87 -16.96
C TRP A 208 9.18 7.93 -15.78
N GLU A 209 7.92 7.59 -15.48
CA GLU A 209 7.53 6.72 -14.36
C GLU A 209 8.06 5.29 -14.54
N THR A 210 8.02 4.75 -15.77
CA THR A 210 8.60 3.43 -16.09
C THR A 210 10.10 3.40 -15.85
N LEU A 211 10.81 4.46 -16.23
CA LEU A 211 12.26 4.57 -15.99
C LEU A 211 12.56 4.74 -14.49
N PHE A 212 11.78 5.58 -13.79
CA PHE A 212 11.85 5.72 -12.34
C PHE A 212 11.74 4.37 -11.64
N PHE A 213 10.69 3.59 -11.92
CA PHE A 213 10.49 2.28 -11.28
C PHE A 213 11.61 1.31 -11.63
N ARG A 214 12.19 1.38 -12.83
CA ARG A 214 13.32 0.55 -13.20
C ARG A 214 14.55 0.81 -12.32
N PHE A 215 14.88 2.08 -12.07
CA PHE A 215 15.94 2.44 -11.12
C PHE A 215 15.58 2.05 -9.70
N PHE A 216 14.34 2.32 -9.28
CA PHE A 216 13.89 2.05 -7.93
C PHE A 216 13.97 0.56 -7.59
N LEU A 217 13.46 -0.32 -8.46
CA LEU A 217 13.44 -1.76 -8.26
C LEU A 217 14.85 -2.38 -8.32
N GLU A 218 15.73 -1.89 -9.18
CA GLU A 218 17.08 -2.45 -9.34
C GLU A 218 18.06 -1.96 -8.24
N TYR A 219 18.03 -0.65 -7.96
CA TYR A 219 19.05 -0.01 -7.13
C TYR A 219 18.58 0.38 -5.74
N ILE A 220 17.28 0.56 -5.49
CA ILE A 220 16.82 1.15 -4.24
C ILE A 220 16.07 0.12 -3.39
N GLU A 221 14.95 -0.40 -3.87
CA GLU A 221 14.05 -1.31 -3.13
C GLU A 221 14.78 -2.49 -2.45
N PRO A 222 15.74 -3.18 -3.09
CA PRO A 222 16.44 -4.32 -2.47
C PRO A 222 17.24 -3.98 -1.21
N ARG A 223 17.48 -2.69 -0.93
CA ARG A 223 18.27 -2.18 0.20
C ARG A 223 17.39 -1.66 1.34
N LEU A 224 16.08 -1.54 1.13
CA LEU A 224 15.17 -0.91 2.08
C LEU A 224 14.75 -1.87 3.20
N GLY A 225 14.74 -1.36 4.43
CA GLY A 225 14.14 -2.07 5.56
C GLY A 225 14.90 -3.32 6.03
N ILE A 226 16.16 -3.53 5.60
CA ILE A 226 16.89 -4.79 5.80
C ILE A 226 17.27 -5.03 7.27
N HIS A 227 17.72 -4.01 7.99
CA HIS A 227 18.20 -4.14 9.38
C HIS A 227 17.25 -3.50 10.42
N LYS A 228 16.51 -2.49 9.98
CA LYS A 228 15.51 -1.75 10.76
C LYS A 228 14.47 -1.20 9.78
N PRO A 229 13.25 -0.90 10.25
CA PRO A 229 12.26 -0.23 9.42
C PRO A 229 12.76 1.12 8.91
N VAL A 230 12.35 1.46 7.69
CA VAL A 230 12.62 2.76 7.06
C VAL A 230 11.34 3.34 6.47
N PHE A 231 11.08 4.60 6.78
CA PHE A 231 10.11 5.40 6.04
C PHE A 231 10.81 6.02 4.83
N VAL A 232 10.28 5.76 3.64
CA VAL A 232 10.68 6.43 2.42
C VAL A 232 9.66 7.52 2.14
N ILE A 233 10.11 8.77 2.01
CA ILE A 233 9.23 9.95 1.90
C ILE A 233 9.48 10.71 0.60
N ASP A 234 8.59 11.66 0.31
CA ASP A 234 8.73 12.65 -0.77
C ASP A 234 8.84 11.97 -2.14
N TYR A 235 7.81 11.20 -2.50
CA TYR A 235 7.71 10.61 -3.84
C TYR A 235 7.38 11.69 -4.88
N PRO A 236 7.84 11.54 -6.13
CA PRO A 236 7.46 12.42 -7.23
C PRO A 236 5.94 12.61 -7.33
N ILE A 237 5.48 13.84 -7.59
CA ILE A 237 4.04 14.17 -7.63
C ILE A 237 3.29 13.40 -8.73
N SER A 238 3.99 13.02 -9.81
CA SER A 238 3.47 12.14 -10.87
C SER A 238 3.03 10.77 -10.33
N LEU A 239 3.62 10.31 -9.24
CA LEU A 239 3.27 9.07 -8.55
C LEU A 239 2.32 9.31 -7.37
N GLY A 240 1.75 10.51 -7.23
CA GLY A 240 0.93 10.92 -6.10
C GLY A 240 -0.52 11.22 -6.50
N LEU A 241 -1.24 10.27 -7.11
CA LEU A 241 -2.61 10.49 -7.60
C LEU A 241 -3.52 11.16 -6.55
N MET A 242 -3.39 10.73 -5.30
CA MET A 242 -4.21 11.16 -4.16
C MET A 242 -3.44 11.99 -3.13
N ALA A 243 -2.13 12.16 -3.33
CA ALA A 243 -1.26 12.80 -2.37
C ALA A 243 -1.18 14.31 -2.58
N LYS A 244 -1.17 15.07 -1.49
CA LYS A 244 -0.95 16.52 -1.50
C LYS A 244 0.42 16.83 -2.07
N GLN A 245 0.50 17.83 -2.95
CA GLN A 245 1.77 18.34 -3.44
C GLN A 245 2.55 19.01 -2.31
N SER A 246 3.86 18.78 -2.26
CA SER A 246 4.72 19.43 -1.27
C SER A 246 4.75 20.94 -1.47
N ALA A 247 4.62 21.67 -0.37
CA ALA A 247 4.71 23.13 -0.37
C ALA A 247 6.16 23.64 -0.51
N THR A 248 7.15 22.79 -0.20
CA THR A 248 8.57 23.17 -0.27
C THR A 248 9.18 22.89 -1.63
N ASP A 249 8.78 21.77 -2.25
CA ASP A 249 9.25 21.38 -3.59
C ASP A 249 8.09 20.75 -4.39
N PRO A 250 7.51 21.48 -5.35
CA PRO A 250 6.39 21.00 -6.15
C PRO A 250 6.64 19.74 -6.98
N PHE A 251 7.91 19.35 -7.18
CA PHE A 251 8.23 18.10 -7.87
C PHE A 251 7.81 16.87 -7.04
N PHE A 252 7.72 17.02 -5.72
CA PHE A 252 7.38 15.95 -4.79
C PHE A 252 5.96 16.08 -4.21
N ALA A 253 5.44 14.96 -3.75
CA ALA A 253 4.23 14.84 -2.95
C ALA A 253 4.59 14.56 -1.48
N GLU A 254 3.73 15.00 -0.56
CA GLU A 254 3.77 14.61 0.85
C GLU A 254 3.29 13.15 1.00
N ARG A 255 4.06 12.20 0.44
CA ARG A 255 3.80 10.76 0.41
C ARG A 255 4.90 10.01 1.14
N VAL A 256 4.52 8.91 1.79
CA VAL A 256 5.40 8.04 2.55
C VAL A 256 5.07 6.57 2.32
N GLU A 257 6.11 5.73 2.28
CA GLU A 257 6.00 4.28 2.36
C GLU A 257 6.84 3.76 3.52
N LEU A 258 6.36 2.71 4.20
CA LEU A 258 7.10 2.00 5.24
C LEU A 258 7.66 0.71 4.69
N TYR A 259 8.97 0.54 4.76
CA TYR A 259 9.64 -0.72 4.42
C TYR A 259 10.21 -1.40 5.66
N ALA A 260 10.00 -2.71 5.79
CA ALA A 260 10.73 -3.55 6.75
C ALA A 260 10.87 -4.99 6.24
N GLY A 261 12.01 -5.61 6.51
CA GLY A 261 12.34 -6.95 6.00
C GLY A 261 12.43 -7.02 4.47
N GLY A 262 12.82 -5.93 3.81
CA GLY A 262 12.87 -5.86 2.35
C GLY A 262 11.50 -5.88 1.67
N MET A 263 10.44 -5.49 2.38
CA MET A 263 9.06 -5.41 1.88
C MET A 263 8.44 -4.07 2.24
N GLU A 264 7.74 -3.47 1.28
CA GLU A 264 6.79 -2.38 1.54
C GLU A 264 5.61 -2.93 2.37
N LEU A 265 5.40 -2.36 3.55
CA LEU A 265 4.34 -2.75 4.48
C LEU A 265 3.16 -1.78 4.45
N ALA A 266 3.42 -0.50 4.22
CA ALA A 266 2.39 0.53 4.23
C ALA A 266 2.73 1.68 3.28
N ASN A 267 1.71 2.36 2.79
CA ASN A 267 1.78 3.53 1.91
C ASN A 267 0.73 4.54 2.37
N GLY A 268 1.11 5.80 2.48
CA GLY A 268 0.24 6.87 2.96
C GLY A 268 0.73 8.25 2.55
N TYR A 269 -0.07 9.26 2.82
CA TYR A 269 0.21 10.62 2.36
C TYR A 269 -0.62 11.64 3.15
N SER A 270 -0.20 12.90 3.10
CA SER A 270 -1.14 14.01 3.31
C SER A 270 -2.12 14.01 2.13
N GLU A 271 -3.41 14.11 2.41
CA GLU A 271 -4.46 13.98 1.41
C GLU A 271 -4.54 15.19 0.47
N CYS A 272 -4.68 14.94 -0.83
CA CYS A 272 -5.11 15.96 -1.77
C CYS A 272 -6.60 16.28 -1.51
N LEU A 273 -6.84 17.41 -0.86
CA LEU A 273 -8.20 17.90 -0.55
C LEU A 273 -8.69 18.97 -1.54
N ASP A 274 -7.89 19.31 -2.56
CA ASP A 274 -8.30 20.22 -3.62
C ASP A 274 -9.17 19.46 -4.65
N PRO A 275 -10.48 19.76 -4.75
CA PRO A 275 -11.39 19.05 -5.63
C PRO A 275 -11.07 19.27 -7.12
N GLU A 276 -10.56 20.44 -7.51
CA GLU A 276 -10.24 20.75 -8.89
C GLU A 276 -8.99 20.00 -9.33
N GLU A 277 -7.96 20.01 -8.48
CA GLU A 277 -6.72 19.28 -8.74
C GLU A 277 -6.95 17.76 -8.74
N GLN A 278 -7.71 17.24 -7.78
CA GLN A 278 -8.04 15.81 -7.74
C GLN A 278 -8.82 15.37 -8.99
N TYR A 279 -9.79 16.18 -9.44
CA TYR A 279 -10.53 15.91 -10.66
C TYR A 279 -9.65 15.97 -11.90
N ARG A 280 -8.73 16.95 -11.99
CA ARG A 280 -7.78 17.09 -13.09
C ARG A 280 -6.88 15.85 -13.19
N ARG A 281 -6.35 15.34 -12.07
CA ARG A 281 -5.53 14.12 -12.03
C ARG A 281 -6.31 12.88 -12.46
N PHE A 282 -7.54 12.71 -11.99
CA PHE A 282 -8.40 11.61 -12.45
C PHE A 282 -8.70 11.66 -13.94
N GLN A 283 -8.90 12.85 -14.51
CA GLN A 283 -9.09 12.98 -15.95
C GLN A 283 -7.83 12.62 -16.74
N GLU A 284 -6.65 12.84 -16.19
CA GLU A 284 -5.39 12.43 -16.80
C GLU A 284 -5.23 10.91 -16.78
N ASP A 285 -5.41 10.30 -15.62
CA ASP A 285 -5.28 8.85 -15.43
C ASP A 285 -6.36 8.06 -16.18
N ARG A 286 -7.60 8.57 -16.22
CA ARG A 286 -8.66 8.03 -17.09
C ARG A 286 -8.24 8.02 -18.56
N ARG A 287 -7.61 9.10 -19.04
CA ARG A 287 -7.09 9.16 -20.42
C ARG A 287 -5.95 8.17 -20.66
N ARG A 288 -5.06 7.96 -19.67
CA ARG A 288 -3.97 6.97 -19.73
C ARG A 288 -4.54 5.56 -19.81
N LYS A 289 -5.42 5.17 -18.88
CA LYS A 289 -6.11 3.88 -18.88
C LYS A 289 -6.93 3.65 -20.16
N PHE A 290 -7.60 4.66 -20.69
CA PHE A 290 -8.33 4.52 -21.96
C PHE A 290 -7.40 4.20 -23.13
N LYS A 291 -6.21 4.80 -23.20
CA LYS A 291 -5.22 4.49 -24.24
C LYS A 291 -4.69 3.05 -24.13
N GLU A 292 -4.54 2.55 -22.91
CA GLU A 292 -4.01 1.20 -22.65
C GLU A 292 -5.07 0.10 -22.83
N THR A 293 -6.28 0.33 -22.33
CA THR A 293 -7.32 -0.70 -22.23
C THR A 293 -8.45 -0.54 -23.27
N GLY A 294 -8.60 0.65 -23.86
CA GLY A 294 -9.75 1.00 -24.69
C GLY A 294 -11.06 1.20 -23.92
N ILE A 295 -11.04 1.11 -22.57
CA ILE A 295 -12.22 1.23 -21.71
C ILE A 295 -12.24 2.62 -21.06
N ASP A 296 -13.38 3.29 -21.19
CA ASP A 296 -13.58 4.61 -20.61
C ASP A 296 -14.22 4.50 -19.22
N TYR A 297 -13.38 4.54 -18.18
CA TYR A 297 -13.84 4.35 -16.80
C TYR A 297 -14.46 5.62 -16.20
N PRO A 298 -15.55 5.50 -15.42
CA PRO A 298 -16.20 6.65 -14.80
C PRO A 298 -15.37 7.22 -13.64
N ILE A 299 -15.46 8.54 -13.44
CA ILE A 299 -14.90 9.22 -12.26
C ILE A 299 -15.98 9.28 -11.17
N ASP A 300 -15.60 9.03 -9.93
CA ASP A 300 -16.47 9.19 -8.75
C ASP A 300 -16.70 10.67 -8.42
N LEU A 301 -17.70 11.27 -9.06
CA LEU A 301 -18.03 12.69 -8.85
C LEU A 301 -18.56 12.98 -7.45
N GLU A 302 -19.14 12.01 -6.76
CA GLU A 302 -19.59 12.18 -5.37
C GLU A 302 -18.39 12.34 -4.44
N MET A 303 -17.30 11.62 -4.70
CA MET A 303 -16.07 11.78 -3.93
C MET A 303 -15.48 13.18 -4.16
N ILE A 304 -15.45 13.66 -5.40
CA ILE A 304 -15.02 15.04 -5.72
C ILE A 304 -15.91 16.08 -5.02
N GLU A 305 -17.23 15.85 -4.97
CA GLU A 305 -18.14 16.74 -4.25
C GLU A 305 -17.89 16.71 -2.74
N ALA A 306 -17.54 15.55 -2.17
CA ALA A 306 -17.20 15.45 -0.76
C ALA A 306 -15.96 16.30 -0.40
N LEU A 307 -14.98 16.40 -1.30
CA LEU A 307 -13.78 17.25 -1.10
C LEU A 307 -14.08 18.75 -1.08
N LYS A 308 -15.22 19.19 -1.62
CA LYS A 308 -15.64 20.62 -1.54
C LYS A 308 -16.14 21.00 -0.15
N LYS A 309 -16.41 20.02 0.72
CA LYS A 309 -16.78 20.27 2.12
C LYS A 309 -15.54 20.67 2.90
N ASP A 310 -15.75 21.26 4.08
CA ASP A 310 -14.66 21.73 4.94
C ASP A 310 -13.98 20.55 5.65
N ILE A 311 -13.14 19.82 4.91
CA ILE A 311 -12.30 18.75 5.44
C ILE A 311 -10.99 19.39 5.94
N PRO A 312 -10.67 19.32 7.24
CA PRO A 312 -9.39 19.83 7.73
C PRO A 312 -8.21 19.07 7.10
N PRO A 313 -6.98 19.61 7.13
CA PRO A 313 -5.79 18.90 6.68
C PRO A 313 -5.77 17.47 7.22
N THR A 314 -5.75 16.48 6.33
CA THR A 314 -5.93 15.08 6.68
C THR A 314 -4.77 14.28 6.11
N ALA A 315 -4.38 13.21 6.79
CA ALA A 315 -3.45 12.23 6.26
C ALA A 315 -4.02 10.82 6.39
N GLY A 316 -3.76 10.00 5.37
CA GLY A 316 -4.16 8.62 5.28
C GLY A 316 -2.97 7.67 5.23
N MET A 317 -3.18 6.43 5.63
CA MET A 317 -2.21 5.34 5.49
C MET A 317 -2.94 4.02 5.27
N ALA A 318 -2.42 3.22 4.34
CA ALA A 318 -2.85 1.87 4.04
C ALA A 318 -1.72 0.89 4.36
N LEU A 319 -2.00 -0.14 5.14
CA LEU A 319 -1.08 -1.19 5.55
C LEU A 319 -1.53 -2.56 5.02
N GLY A 320 -0.62 -3.27 4.37
CA GLY A 320 -0.81 -4.64 3.90
C GLY A 320 -0.72 -5.62 5.06
N VAL A 321 -1.86 -6.06 5.60
CA VAL A 321 -1.90 -6.91 6.80
C VAL A 321 -1.32 -8.29 6.53
N ASP A 322 -1.48 -8.81 5.31
CA ASP A 322 -0.87 -10.08 4.90
C ASP A 322 0.67 -9.98 4.83
N ARG A 323 1.23 -8.87 4.32
CA ARG A 323 2.69 -8.63 4.32
C ARG A 323 3.22 -8.45 5.75
N LEU A 324 2.46 -7.79 6.63
CA LEU A 324 2.81 -7.73 8.05
C LEU A 324 2.85 -9.13 8.68
N LEU A 325 1.90 -10.02 8.35
CA LEU A 325 1.94 -11.42 8.79
C LEU A 325 3.15 -12.18 8.23
N MET A 326 3.53 -11.94 6.97
CA MET A 326 4.76 -12.51 6.38
C MET A 326 5.98 -12.12 7.21
N LEU A 327 6.09 -10.84 7.55
CA LEU A 327 7.16 -10.31 8.37
C LEU A 327 7.19 -10.95 9.76
N ILE A 328 6.04 -11.00 10.46
CA ILE A 328 5.91 -11.54 11.82
C ILE A 328 6.28 -13.03 11.87
N THR A 329 5.87 -13.79 10.87
CA THR A 329 6.08 -15.25 10.83
C THR A 329 7.40 -15.65 10.19
N GLY A 330 8.03 -14.74 9.44
CA GLY A 330 9.17 -15.03 8.57
C GLY A 330 8.81 -15.92 7.37
N ILE A 331 7.51 -16.07 7.04
CA ILE A 331 7.06 -16.87 5.90
C ILE A 331 7.24 -16.04 4.61
N PRO A 332 8.05 -16.51 3.64
CA PRO A 332 8.52 -15.71 2.52
C PRO A 332 7.51 -15.62 1.38
N ARG A 333 6.53 -16.54 1.35
CA ARG A 333 5.49 -16.57 0.31
C ARG A 333 4.12 -16.38 0.92
N ILE A 334 3.39 -15.38 0.45
CA ILE A 334 2.03 -15.06 0.91
C ILE A 334 1.09 -16.28 0.81
N GLN A 335 1.28 -17.11 -0.21
CA GLN A 335 0.47 -18.29 -0.44
C GLN A 335 0.57 -19.34 0.68
N ASP A 336 1.66 -19.33 1.44
CA ASP A 336 1.85 -20.24 2.58
C ASP A 336 1.20 -19.67 3.87
N LEU A 337 0.79 -18.40 3.86
CA LEU A 337 -0.02 -17.77 4.91
C LEU A 337 -1.53 -17.89 4.68
N LEU A 338 -1.94 -17.97 3.42
CA LEU A 338 -3.35 -18.05 3.06
C LEU A 338 -3.83 -19.49 3.20
N LEU A 339 -4.98 -19.67 3.84
CA LEU A 339 -5.59 -20.99 3.98
C LEU A 339 -5.95 -21.56 2.60
N PHE A 340 -6.49 -20.70 1.74
CA PHE A 340 -6.92 -20.99 0.37
C PHE A 340 -6.44 -19.90 -0.60
N PRO A 341 -5.17 -19.93 -1.02
CA PRO A 341 -4.64 -18.98 -1.99
C PRO A 341 -5.20 -19.24 -3.40
N VAL A 342 -5.38 -18.17 -4.17
CA VAL A 342 -6.01 -18.22 -5.51
C VAL A 342 -5.25 -19.15 -6.47
N HIS A 343 -3.92 -19.22 -6.38
CA HIS A 343 -3.09 -20.08 -7.24
C HIS A 343 -3.50 -21.57 -7.22
N ARG A 344 -4.03 -22.07 -6.08
CA ARG A 344 -4.49 -23.46 -5.97
C ARG A 344 -5.69 -23.73 -6.86
N TRP A 345 -6.54 -22.74 -7.07
CA TRP A 345 -7.74 -22.88 -7.89
C TRP A 345 -7.46 -22.63 -9.37
N VAL A 346 -6.60 -21.67 -9.70
CA VAL A 346 -6.19 -21.43 -11.10
C VAL A 346 -5.49 -22.67 -11.69
N SER A 347 -4.63 -23.33 -10.91
CA SER A 347 -3.99 -24.58 -11.32
C SER A 347 -4.96 -25.77 -11.44
N THR A 348 -6.04 -25.78 -10.65
CA THR A 348 -7.08 -26.82 -10.71
C THR A 348 -8.03 -26.60 -11.91
N ALA A 349 -8.41 -25.35 -12.19
CA ALA A 349 -9.24 -25.00 -13.35
C ALA A 349 -8.59 -25.43 -14.67
N ARG A 350 -7.28 -25.16 -14.83
CA ARG A 350 -6.51 -25.61 -16.02
C ARG A 350 -6.48 -27.12 -16.23
N LYS A 351 -6.65 -27.93 -15.18
CA LYS A 351 -6.70 -29.40 -15.26
C LYS A 351 -8.09 -29.95 -15.57
N ASN A 352 -9.14 -29.16 -15.36
CA ASN A 352 -10.51 -29.54 -15.68
C ASN A 352 -10.91 -29.10 -17.10
N ASP A 353 -10.13 -28.19 -17.71
CA ASP A 353 -10.25 -27.77 -19.11
C ASP A 353 -9.36 -28.57 -20.08
N LEU A 354 -8.62 -29.58 -19.58
CA LEU A 354 -7.86 -30.60 -20.33
C LEU A 354 -8.49 -31.97 -20.09
#